data_AF-A0A838P4J3-F1
#
_entry.id   AF-A0A838P4J3-F1
#
_cell.length_a   1.000
_cell.length_b   1.000
_cell.length_c   1.000
_cell.angle_alpha   90.00
_cell.angle_beta   90.00
_cell.angle_gamma   90.00
#
_symmetry.space_group_name_H-M   'P 1'
#
loop_
_entity.id
_entity.type
_entity.pdbx_description
1 polymer ?
#
loop_
_entity_poly.entity_id
_entity_poly.type
_entity_poly.pdbx_seq_one_letter_code
_entity_poly.pdbx_strand_id
1 'polypeptide(L)'
;MADVQSPLVVDALREQLIRVLDWYHHSPPEFRWGTVIHCRNERGRLRFGAITPQGESLVLTQPLLAGLGQMPCWLDGAVRVRLECRKLTECPGGRSTMPHILRPPLVEALAVYFDPDTSAEDTVAFQAMAGILTPSRCPSELFVLTRRKPGGWPN
;
A
#
# COMPACT_ATOMS: atom_id res chain seq x y z
N MET A 1 -12.83 -15.52 12.12
CA MET A 1 -11.79 -15.38 13.15
C MET A 1 -11.13 -14.03 12.97
N ALA A 2 -11.09 -13.21 14.01
CA ALA A 2 -10.62 -11.83 13.94
C ALA A 2 -9.09 -11.81 13.99
N ASP A 3 -8.45 -11.59 12.85
CA ASP A 3 -7.02 -11.30 12.81
C ASP A 3 -6.82 -9.82 13.18
N VAL A 4 -6.84 -9.56 14.49
CA VAL A 4 -6.18 -8.37 15.03
C VAL A 4 -4.71 -8.64 14.78
N GLN A 5 -4.13 -8.02 13.74
CA GLN A 5 -2.72 -8.20 13.44
C GLN A 5 -1.91 -7.93 14.70
N SER A 6 -1.28 -9.00 15.19
CA SER A 6 -0.47 -8.97 16.40
C SER A 6 0.62 -7.90 16.22
N PRO A 7 0.99 -7.15 17.25
CA PRO A 7 2.14 -6.23 17.21
C PRO A 7 3.38 -6.87 16.60
N LEU A 8 3.57 -8.17 16.84
CA LEU A 8 4.66 -8.97 16.27
C LEU A 8 4.66 -9.03 14.73
N VAL A 9 3.49 -9.04 14.09
CA VAL A 9 3.38 -9.04 12.62
C VAL A 9 3.74 -7.67 12.06
N VAL A 10 3.34 -6.60 12.74
CA VAL A 10 3.71 -5.23 12.35
C VAL A 10 5.23 -5.04 12.45
N ASP A 11 5.83 -5.49 13.55
CA ASP A 11 7.28 -5.42 13.75
C ASP A 11 8.04 -6.24 12.71
N ALA A 12 7.57 -7.46 12.41
CA ALA A 12 8.18 -8.31 11.38
C ALA A 12 8.14 -7.67 9.98
N LEU A 13 6.99 -7.13 9.57
CA LEU A 13 6.83 -6.44 8.27
C LEU A 13 7.67 -5.16 8.20
N ARG A 14 7.75 -4.43 9.30
CA ARG A 14 8.63 -3.26 9.42
C ARG A 14 10.10 -3.65 9.29
N GLU A 15 10.55 -4.66 10.01
CA GLU A 15 11.94 -5.14 9.90
C GLU A 15 12.28 -5.61 8.49
N GLN A 16 11.35 -6.31 7.83
CA GLN A 16 11.52 -6.71 6.44
C GLN A 16 11.62 -5.50 5.51
N LEU A 17 10.77 -4.48 5.69
CA LEU A 17 10.83 -3.23 4.92
C LEU A 17 12.18 -2.53 5.11
N ILE A 18 12.69 -2.46 6.33
CA ILE A 18 14.01 -1.86 6.61
C ILE A 18 15.11 -2.63 5.88
N ARG A 19 15.11 -3.97 5.94
CA ARG A 19 16.09 -4.80 5.23
C ARG A 19 16.04 -4.58 3.71
N VAL A 20 14.84 -4.45 3.13
CA VAL A 20 14.68 -4.15 1.70
C VAL A 20 15.24 -2.77 1.37
N LEU A 21 14.96 -1.75 2.20
CA LEU A 21 15.51 -0.41 1.99
C LEU A 21 17.04 -0.39 2.12
N ASP A 22 17.59 -1.09 3.11
CA ASP A 22 19.04 -1.22 3.31
C ASP A 22 19.72 -1.92 2.12
N TRP A 23 19.08 -2.95 1.57
CA TRP A 23 19.58 -3.64 0.36
C TRP A 23 19.74 -2.66 -0.81
N TYR A 24 18.72 -1.84 -1.07
CA TYR A 24 18.75 -0.84 -2.14
C TYR A 24 19.53 0.43 -1.78
N HIS A 25 19.95 0.60 -0.53
CA HIS A 25 20.84 1.71 -0.16
C HIS A 25 22.24 1.55 -0.77
N HIS A 26 22.67 0.30 -0.98
CA HIS A 26 24.00 -0.02 -1.48
C HIS A 26 24.05 -0.33 -3.00
N SER A 27 22.92 -0.24 -3.72
CA SER A 27 22.87 -0.55 -5.15
C SER A 27 21.72 0.18 -5.86
N PRO A 28 21.91 0.70 -7.08
CA PRO A 28 20.83 1.32 -7.83
C PRO A 28 19.74 0.28 -8.18
N PRO A 29 18.46 0.67 -8.16
CA PRO A 29 17.93 2.00 -7.85
C PRO A 29 17.92 2.33 -6.33
N GLU A 30 18.41 3.52 -5.97
CA GLU A 30 18.41 4.00 -4.58
C GLU A 30 17.00 4.36 -4.10
N PHE A 31 16.38 3.47 -3.32
CA PHE A 31 15.16 3.77 -2.59
C PHE A 31 15.49 4.29 -1.19
N ARG A 32 14.84 5.39 -0.79
CA ARG A 32 15.12 6.05 0.51
C ARG A 32 13.93 6.00 1.46
N TRP A 33 12.79 5.52 0.98
CA TRP A 33 11.58 5.37 1.75
C TRP A 33 10.70 4.29 1.13
N GLY A 34 9.91 3.61 1.96
CA GLY A 34 8.91 2.68 1.49
C GLY A 34 7.81 2.48 2.52
N THR A 35 6.80 1.70 2.14
CA THR A 35 5.72 1.29 3.02
C THR A 35 5.23 -0.10 2.64
N VAL A 36 4.78 -0.86 3.62
CA VAL A 36 4.13 -2.15 3.38
C VAL A 36 2.63 -1.93 3.34
N ILE A 37 1.99 -2.12 2.19
CA ILE A 37 0.54 -2.16 2.07
C ILE A 37 0.08 -3.61 2.31
N HIS A 38 -0.84 -3.82 3.24
CA HIS A 38 -1.30 -5.16 3.59
C HIS A 38 -2.80 -5.18 3.85
N CYS A 39 -3.39 -6.37 3.90
CA CYS A 39 -4.75 -6.54 4.41
C CYS A 39 -4.75 -6.45 5.94
N ARG A 40 -5.75 -5.77 6.51
CA ARG A 40 -6.00 -5.71 7.96
C ARG A 40 -7.48 -5.84 8.27
N ASN A 41 -7.79 -6.36 9.45
CA ASN A 41 -9.16 -6.34 9.98
C ASN A 41 -9.36 -5.12 10.88
N GLU A 42 -10.31 -4.26 10.52
CA GLU A 42 -10.74 -3.14 11.34
C GLU A 42 -12.21 -3.32 11.72
N ARG A 43 -12.47 -3.63 13.00
CA ARG A 43 -13.82 -3.81 13.56
C ARG A 43 -14.70 -4.77 12.75
N GLY A 44 -14.12 -5.88 12.28
CA GLY A 44 -14.82 -6.90 11.50
C GLY A 44 -14.90 -6.62 10.01
N ARG A 45 -14.26 -5.56 9.50
CA ARG A 45 -14.20 -5.24 8.07
C ARG A 45 -12.76 -5.32 7.58
N LEU A 46 -12.55 -6.00 6.44
CA LEU A 46 -11.26 -6.02 5.78
C LEU A 46 -10.97 -4.65 5.16
N ARG A 47 -9.77 -4.11 5.42
CA ARG A 47 -9.29 -2.82 4.96
C ARG A 47 -7.84 -2.95 4.51
N PHE A 48 -7.38 -1.98 3.73
CA PHE A 48 -5.96 -1.80 3.50
C PHE A 48 -5.32 -1.13 4.71
N GLY A 49 -4.23 -1.72 5.19
CA GLY A 49 -3.30 -1.12 6.14
C GLY A 49 -2.03 -0.66 5.43
N ALA A 50 -1.32 0.25 6.08
CA ALA A 50 0.04 0.60 5.67
C ALA A 50 0.96 0.62 6.89
N ILE A 51 2.17 0.09 6.72
CA ILE A 51 3.23 0.11 7.72
C ILE A 51 4.39 0.95 7.18
N THR A 52 4.88 1.90 7.96
CA THR A 52 6.03 2.76 7.64
C THR A 52 7.32 2.22 8.23
N PRO A 53 8.50 2.72 7.82
CA PRO A 53 9.79 2.30 8.36
C PRO A 53 9.95 2.58 9.87
N GLN A 54 9.31 3.64 10.40
CA GLN A 54 9.33 3.93 11.84
C GLN A 54 8.35 3.07 12.66
N GLY A 55 7.57 2.21 12.00
CA GLY A 55 6.67 1.27 12.66
C GLY A 55 5.26 1.78 12.90
N GLU A 56 4.87 2.93 12.35
CA GLU A 56 3.47 3.32 12.38
C GLU A 56 2.64 2.33 11.54
N SER A 57 1.59 1.77 12.15
CA SER A 57 0.56 0.99 11.45
C SER A 57 -0.73 1.80 11.34
N LEU A 58 -1.09 2.16 10.12
CA LEU A 58 -2.24 3.01 9.82
C LEU A 58 -3.24 2.32 8.90
N VAL A 59 -4.46 2.86 8.85
CA VAL A 59 -5.45 2.48 7.84
C VAL A 59 -5.15 3.30 6.58
N LEU A 60 -5.08 2.65 5.42
CA LEU A 60 -4.76 3.32 4.17
C LEU A 60 -5.95 4.18 3.71
N THR A 61 -5.71 5.48 3.64
CA THR A 61 -6.69 6.48 3.19
C THR A 61 -6.43 6.88 1.75
N GLN A 62 -7.45 7.37 1.06
CA GLN A 62 -7.31 7.82 -0.34
C GLN A 62 -6.28 8.93 -0.50
N PRO A 63 -6.17 9.94 0.40
CA PRO A 63 -5.11 10.95 0.30
C PRO A 63 -3.70 10.37 0.41
N LEU A 64 -3.48 9.39 1.28
CA LEU A 64 -2.18 8.73 1.42
C LEU A 64 -1.82 7.94 0.16
N LEU A 65 -2.77 7.18 -0.37
CA LEU A 65 -2.58 6.45 -1.62
C LEU A 65 -2.39 7.40 -2.81
N ALA A 66 -3.11 8.52 -2.86
CA ALA A 66 -2.93 9.54 -3.88
C ALA A 66 -1.52 10.17 -3.81
N GLY A 67 -0.97 10.36 -2.60
CA GLY A 67 0.40 10.81 -2.42
C GLY A 67 1.44 9.86 -3.02
N LEU A 68 1.20 8.54 -2.94
CA LEU A 68 2.00 7.55 -3.65
C LEU A 68 1.78 7.60 -5.16
N GLY A 69 0.52 7.67 -5.62
CA GLY A 69 0.19 7.72 -7.05
C GLY A 69 0.71 8.95 -7.81
N GLN A 70 1.06 10.02 -7.10
CA GLN A 70 1.66 11.23 -7.68
C GLN A 70 3.17 11.11 -7.92
N MET A 71 3.80 10.00 -7.52
CA MET A 71 5.23 9.78 -7.69
C MET A 71 5.52 8.41 -8.29
N PRO A 72 6.73 8.22 -8.85
CA PRO A 72 7.19 6.89 -9.21
C PRO A 72 7.23 5.99 -7.97
N CYS A 73 6.57 4.84 -8.06
CA CYS A 73 6.59 3.79 -7.05
C CYS A 73 7.19 2.52 -7.65
N TRP A 74 7.76 1.69 -6.78
CA TRP A 74 8.32 0.40 -7.15
C TRP A 74 7.84 -0.67 -6.18
N LEU A 75 7.75 -1.91 -6.66
CA LEU A 75 7.63 -3.08 -5.80
C LEU A 75 9.01 -3.56 -5.38
N ASP A 76 9.08 -4.37 -4.32
CA ASP A 76 10.28 -5.14 -3.98
C ASP A 76 10.67 -6.04 -5.18
N GLY A 77 11.92 -5.96 -5.62
CA GLY A 77 12.35 -6.39 -6.96
C GLY A 77 12.61 -5.23 -7.94
N ALA A 78 12.48 -3.97 -7.49
CA ALA A 78 12.69 -2.76 -8.28
C ALA A 78 11.76 -2.63 -9.52
N VAL A 79 10.58 -3.26 -9.44
CA VAL A 79 9.59 -3.25 -10.53
C VAL A 79 8.75 -2.00 -10.47
N ARG A 80 8.77 -1.18 -11.52
CA ARG A 80 8.10 0.12 -11.52
C ARG A 80 6.58 -0.04 -11.65
N VAL A 81 5.85 0.59 -10.74
CA VAL A 81 4.38 0.52 -10.69
C VAL A 81 3.76 1.88 -10.49
N ARG A 82 2.51 2.01 -10.95
CA ARG A 82 1.62 3.12 -10.68
C ARG A 82 0.48 2.65 -9.79
N LEU A 83 0.23 3.41 -8.73
CA LEU A 83 -0.79 3.11 -7.75
C LEU A 83 -1.95 4.10 -7.90
N GLU A 84 -3.16 3.58 -8.02
CA GLU A 84 -4.37 4.40 -8.10
C GLU A 84 -5.44 3.90 -7.13
N CYS A 85 -6.17 4.84 -6.53
CA CYS A 85 -7.38 4.49 -5.81
C CYS A 85 -8.51 4.25 -6.81
N ARG A 86 -9.16 3.08 -6.74
CA ARG A 86 -10.40 2.82 -7.47
C ARG A 86 -11.56 2.76 -6.48
N LYS A 87 -12.68 3.36 -6.88
CA LYS A 87 -13.97 3.20 -6.21
C LYS A 87 -14.63 1.97 -6.84
N LEU A 88 -14.93 0.95 -6.04
CA LEU A 88 -15.51 -0.30 -6.57
C LEU A 88 -16.97 -0.12 -6.97
N THR A 89 -17.69 0.82 -6.36
CA THR A 89 -19.05 1.20 -6.77
C THR A 89 -19.47 2.45 -6.00
N GLU A 90 -20.07 3.43 -6.68
CA GLU A 90 -20.98 4.35 -6.00
C GLU A 90 -22.10 3.50 -5.40
N CYS A 91 -22.15 3.39 -4.08
CA CYS A 91 -23.24 2.69 -3.41
C CYS A 91 -24.46 3.64 -3.41
N PRO A 92 -25.49 3.45 -4.27
CA PRO A 92 -26.66 4.30 -4.25
C PRO A 92 -27.59 3.71 -3.19
N GLY A 93 -27.52 4.19 -1.94
CA GLY A 93 -28.53 3.79 -0.94
C GLY A 93 -28.11 3.70 0.53
N GLY A 94 -26.87 4.03 0.89
CA GLY A 94 -26.49 4.12 2.30
C GLY A 94 -26.82 5.48 2.89
N ARG A 95 -28.08 5.71 3.32
CA ARG A 95 -28.41 6.82 4.23
C ARG A 95 -27.60 6.64 5.52
N SER A 96 -26.44 7.29 5.62
CA SER A 96 -25.79 7.56 6.90
C SER A 96 -26.12 8.98 7.32
N THR A 97 -27.21 9.09 8.08
CA THR A 97 -27.46 10.18 9.01
C THR A 97 -26.31 10.23 10.02
N MET A 98 -25.38 11.16 9.85
CA MET A 98 -24.64 11.94 10.87
C MET A 98 -23.54 12.73 10.14
N PRO A 99 -23.25 13.98 10.52
CA PRO A 99 -22.24 14.80 9.85
C PRO A 99 -20.85 14.18 10.06
N HIS A 100 -20.28 13.64 8.97
CA HIS A 100 -18.95 13.02 8.92
C HIS A 100 -17.86 14.10 8.99
N ILE A 101 -17.71 14.73 10.17
CA ILE A 101 -16.71 15.77 10.40
C ILE A 101 -15.33 15.10 10.48
N LEU A 102 -14.49 15.37 9.46
CA LEU A 102 -13.02 15.29 9.43
C LEU A 102 -12.28 13.96 9.22
N ARG A 103 -12.93 12.82 8.93
CA ARG A 103 -12.16 11.59 8.59
C ARG A 103 -11.90 11.47 7.09
N PRO A 104 -10.63 11.35 6.63
CA PRO A 104 -10.33 11.16 5.22
C PRO A 104 -10.92 9.83 4.71
N PRO A 105 -11.38 9.78 3.45
CA PRO A 105 -11.99 8.59 2.89
C PRO A 105 -10.97 7.43 2.81
N LEU A 106 -11.45 6.20 3.01
CA LEU A 106 -10.62 5.00 2.99
C LEU A 106 -10.46 4.43 1.58
N VAL A 107 -9.39 3.68 1.35
CA VAL A 107 -9.19 2.94 0.08
C VAL A 107 -10.04 1.68 0.07
N GLU A 108 -10.87 1.53 -0.97
CA GLU A 108 -11.73 0.36 -1.17
C GLU A 108 -11.13 -0.62 -2.18
N ALA A 109 -10.57 -0.11 -3.26
CA ALA A 109 -9.73 -0.87 -4.18
C ALA A 109 -8.45 -0.10 -4.50
N LEU A 110 -7.36 -0.85 -4.54
CA LEU A 110 -6.04 -0.43 -4.96
C LEU A 110 -5.81 -0.97 -6.36
N ALA A 111 -5.66 -0.09 -7.35
CA ALA A 111 -5.20 -0.49 -8.66
C ALA A 111 -3.69 -0.35 -8.76
N VAL A 112 -3.01 -1.43 -9.12
CA VAL A 112 -1.57 -1.49 -9.34
C VAL A 112 -1.34 -1.76 -10.81
N TYR A 113 -0.70 -0.83 -11.50
CA TYR A 113 -0.36 -0.97 -12.93
C TYR A 113 1.15 -1.01 -13.09
N PHE A 114 1.65 -1.90 -13.93
CA PHE A 114 3.05 -1.81 -14.35
C PHE A 114 3.26 -0.60 -15.26
N ASP A 115 4.40 0.04 -15.10
CA ASP A 115 4.84 1.08 -16.03
C ASP A 115 5.13 0.42 -17.40
N PRO A 116 4.77 1.04 -18.55
CA PRO A 116 5.10 0.51 -19.87
C PRO A 116 6.59 0.23 -20.09
N ASP A 117 7.47 0.88 -19.34
CA ASP A 117 8.93 0.66 -19.40
C ASP A 117 9.39 -0.61 -18.63
N THR A 118 8.47 -1.33 -17.97
CA THR A 118 8.78 -2.53 -17.18
C THR A 118 9.03 -3.74 -18.09
N SER A 119 10.04 -4.55 -17.76
CA SER A 119 10.39 -5.72 -18.58
C SER A 119 9.27 -6.77 -18.60
N ALA A 120 9.23 -7.57 -19.68
CA ALA A 120 8.27 -8.66 -19.82
C ALA A 120 8.48 -9.76 -18.75
N GLU A 121 9.72 -9.98 -18.32
CA GLU A 121 10.05 -10.95 -17.27
C GLU A 121 9.54 -10.48 -15.91
N ASP A 122 9.74 -9.21 -15.57
CA ASP A 122 9.25 -8.62 -14.31
C ASP A 122 7.72 -8.58 -14.25
N THR A 123 7.07 -8.23 -15.36
CA THR A 123 5.60 -8.19 -15.43
C THR A 123 4.98 -9.58 -15.23
N VAL A 124 5.63 -10.66 -15.69
CA VAL A 124 5.20 -12.04 -15.43
C VAL A 124 5.45 -12.43 -13.97
N ALA A 125 6.64 -12.15 -13.45
CA ALA A 125 7.01 -12.50 -12.07
C ALA A 125 6.11 -11.81 -11.03
N PHE A 126 5.67 -10.58 -11.30
CA PHE A 126 4.88 -9.77 -10.38
C PHE A 126 3.39 -9.69 -10.75
N GLN A 127 2.92 -10.49 -11.72
CA GLN A 127 1.55 -10.39 -12.25
C GLN A 127 0.47 -10.46 -11.16
N ALA A 128 0.69 -11.24 -10.11
CA ALA A 128 -0.23 -11.38 -8.97
C ALA A 128 -0.37 -10.09 -8.12
N MET A 129 0.59 -9.18 -8.22
CA MET A 129 0.60 -7.88 -7.52
C MET A 129 -0.02 -6.76 -8.37
N ALA A 130 -0.36 -7.02 -9.64
CA ALA A 130 -0.95 -6.05 -10.56
C ALA A 130 -2.46 -6.28 -10.76
N GLY A 131 -3.14 -5.22 -11.16
CA GLY A 131 -4.59 -5.19 -11.36
C GLY A 131 -5.33 -4.49 -10.22
N ILE A 132 -6.65 -4.72 -10.15
CA ILE A 132 -7.51 -4.13 -9.13
C ILE A 132 -7.55 -5.07 -7.92
N LEU A 133 -6.81 -4.70 -6.89
CA LEU A 133 -6.74 -5.40 -5.62
C LEU A 133 -7.82 -4.87 -4.67
N THR A 134 -8.59 -5.77 -4.09
CA THR A 134 -9.46 -5.51 -2.94
C THR A 134 -8.76 -5.98 -1.68
N PRO A 135 -9.13 -5.54 -0.46
CA PRO A 135 -8.49 -6.02 0.76
C PRO A 135 -8.48 -7.56 0.87
N SER A 136 -9.55 -8.21 0.42
CA SER A 136 -9.70 -9.67 0.34
C SER A 136 -8.88 -10.37 -0.74
N ARG A 137 -8.40 -9.63 -1.75
CA ARG A 137 -7.59 -10.15 -2.87
C ARG A 137 -6.17 -9.58 -2.86
N CYS A 138 -5.83 -8.79 -1.85
CA CYS A 138 -4.48 -8.29 -1.67
C CYS A 138 -3.58 -9.49 -1.38
N PRO A 139 -2.44 -9.64 -2.07
CA PRO A 139 -1.39 -10.54 -1.61
C PRO A 139 -1.02 -10.13 -0.17
N SER A 140 -0.51 -11.10 0.63
CA SER A 140 -0.28 -10.96 2.08
C SER A 140 0.29 -9.59 2.46
N GLU A 141 1.31 -9.15 1.71
CA GLU A 141 1.84 -7.81 1.76
C GLU A 141 2.37 -7.33 0.39
N LEU A 142 2.38 -6.00 0.20
CA LEU A 142 2.95 -5.30 -0.93
C LEU A 142 3.98 -4.29 -0.41
N PHE A 143 5.25 -4.53 -0.69
CA PHE A 143 6.32 -3.59 -0.38
C PHE A 143 6.38 -2.52 -1.47
N VAL A 144 5.96 -1.30 -1.14
CA VAL A 144 5.99 -0.15 -2.04
C VAL A 144 7.19 0.72 -1.69
N LEU A 145 8.12 0.84 -2.62
CA LEU A 145 9.36 1.58 -2.48
C LEU A 145 9.29 2.89 -3.28
N THR A 146 9.96 3.93 -2.78
CA THR A 146 10.03 5.25 -3.40
C THR A 146 11.40 5.88 -3.14
N ARG A 147 11.80 6.84 -3.99
CA ARG A 147 13.06 7.58 -3.81
C ARG A 147 13.01 8.63 -2.71
N ARG A 148 11.81 9.04 -2.31
CA ARG A 148 11.59 10.05 -1.27
C ARG A 148 10.25 9.80 -0.61
N LYS A 149 10.13 10.18 0.67
CA LYS A 149 8.88 10.09 1.41
C LYS A 149 7.76 10.90 0.72
N PRO A 150 6.59 10.29 0.44
CA PRO A 150 5.41 11.00 -0.05
C PRO A 150 4.85 12.00 0.98
N GLY A 151 4.33 13.12 0.47
CA GLY A 151 3.69 14.14 1.31
C GLY A 151 2.45 13.59 2.01
N GLY A 152 2.23 13.99 3.27
CA GLY A 152 1.07 13.57 4.06
C GLY A 152 1.23 12.22 4.78
N TRP A 153 2.31 11.48 4.52
CA TRP A 153 2.61 10.24 5.26
C TRP A 153 3.27 10.51 6.62
N PRO A 154 3.04 9.64 7.64
CA PRO A 154 3.71 9.71 8.93
C PRO A 154 5.21 9.37 8.83
N ASN A 155 5.97 9.60 9.91
CA ASN A 155 7.45 9.71 9.87
C ASN A 155 8.17 8.39 9.71
#